data_AF-A0A961C6R1-F1
#
_entry.id   AF-A0A961C6R1-F1
#
_cell.length_a   1.000
_cell.length_b   1.000
_cell.length_c   1.000
_cell.angle_alpha   90.00
_cell.angle_beta   90.00
_cell.angle_gamma   90.00
#
_symmetry.space_group_name_H-M   'P 1'
#
loop_
_entity.id
_entity.type
_entity.pdbx_description
1 polymer ?
#
loop_
_entity_poly.entity_id
_entity_poly.type
_entity_poly.pdbx_seq_one_letter_code
_entity_poly.pdbx_strand_id
1 'polypeptide(L)'
;MGNGSSGVADEASEASGVSNAEMAGLGIDGPVAKRSSTRPTLAIVIAVAVASAVFLSMNTGAMTKRFGYSHDGYNGAMWSIGADAIETDGLIKSRLGGKNSFGTYANHPPAIYVETYLSRRLPIDSHPAARLVPVISSLLALGLLAALLRELKFSDAALAASLLLVATSPMFTVFGSMLDTPILGLPI
;
A
#
# COMPACT_ATOMS: atom_id res chain seq x y z
N MET A 1 32.69 13.82 -71.88
CA MET A 1 33.54 14.98 -71.52
C MET A 1 32.85 15.71 -70.39
N GLY A 2 33.53 15.92 -69.25
CA GLY A 2 33.00 16.66 -68.09
C GLY A 2 33.24 15.95 -66.77
N ASN A 3 34.42 16.20 -66.19
CA ASN A 3 34.89 15.74 -64.87
C ASN A 3 34.08 16.35 -63.71
N GLY A 4 34.03 15.62 -62.59
CA GLY A 4 33.63 16.15 -61.28
C GLY A 4 33.80 15.12 -60.16
N SER A 5 35.03 14.97 -59.65
CA SER A 5 35.38 14.17 -58.49
C SER A 5 35.24 14.97 -57.19
N SER A 6 34.98 14.27 -56.07
CA SER A 6 35.53 14.43 -54.70
C SER A 6 34.42 14.36 -53.65
N GLY A 7 34.35 13.27 -52.88
CA GLY A 7 34.66 13.31 -51.45
C GLY A 7 33.36 13.21 -50.64
N VAL A 8 33.25 12.68 -49.42
CA VAL A 8 34.18 12.24 -48.38
C VAL A 8 33.37 11.33 -47.42
N ALA A 9 34.03 10.27 -46.92
CA ALA A 9 33.92 9.56 -45.61
C ALA A 9 32.63 9.67 -44.77
N ASP A 10 32.03 8.55 -44.38
CA ASP A 10 32.30 7.84 -43.10
C ASP A 10 32.14 8.75 -41.85
N GLU A 11 30.89 8.94 -41.41
CA GLU A 11 30.56 9.38 -40.05
C GLU A 11 29.85 8.23 -39.31
N ALA A 12 30.66 7.27 -38.87
CA ALA A 12 30.35 6.43 -37.73
C ALA A 12 31.48 6.62 -36.70
N SER A 13 31.09 6.67 -35.42
CA SER A 13 31.97 6.67 -34.24
C SER A 13 32.42 8.05 -33.72
N GLU A 14 31.52 8.74 -33.01
CA GLU A 14 31.91 9.54 -31.85
C GLU A 14 30.74 9.74 -30.87
N ALA A 15 30.27 8.63 -30.28
CA ALA A 15 29.59 8.69 -28.98
C ALA A 15 30.66 8.49 -27.90
N SER A 16 31.50 9.51 -27.74
CA SER A 16 32.54 9.55 -26.72
C SER A 16 31.91 9.54 -25.34
N GLY A 17 32.37 8.59 -24.52
CA GLY A 17 31.95 8.42 -23.15
C GLY A 17 32.26 9.69 -22.35
N VAL A 18 31.20 10.34 -21.87
CA VAL A 18 31.31 11.30 -20.78
C VAL A 18 31.79 10.52 -19.57
N SER A 19 33.08 10.65 -19.27
CA SER A 19 33.67 10.01 -18.10
C SER A 19 33.04 10.59 -16.84
N ASN A 20 32.87 9.77 -15.80
CA ASN A 20 32.34 10.20 -14.50
C ASN A 20 33.11 11.39 -13.87
N ALA A 21 34.28 11.74 -14.39
CA ALA A 21 35.08 12.89 -13.95
C ALA A 21 34.53 14.24 -14.42
N GLU A 22 33.85 14.32 -15.58
CA GLU A 22 33.25 15.58 -16.06
C GLU A 22 31.97 15.95 -15.29
N MET A 23 31.22 14.95 -14.85
CA MET A 23 30.03 15.16 -14.02
C MET A 23 30.36 15.67 -12.60
N ALA A 24 31.57 15.39 -12.10
CA ALA A 24 32.05 15.87 -10.80
C ALA A 24 32.36 17.39 -10.80
N GLY A 25 32.59 17.99 -11.97
CA GLY A 25 32.84 19.43 -12.11
C GLY A 25 31.59 20.33 -12.04
N LEU A 26 30.39 19.75 -12.08
CA LEU A 26 29.12 20.49 -12.10
C LEU A 26 28.59 20.87 -10.71
N GLY A 27 29.32 20.57 -9.63
CA GLY A 27 28.90 20.94 -8.28
C GLY A 27 27.60 20.27 -7.83
N ILE A 28 27.13 19.24 -8.54
CA ILE A 28 26.07 18.33 -8.07
C ILE A 28 26.71 17.24 -7.22
N ASP A 29 27.57 17.65 -6.28
CA ASP A 29 27.83 16.85 -5.08
C ASP A 29 26.62 17.03 -4.17
N GLY A 30 25.47 16.50 -4.61
CA GLY A 30 24.37 16.26 -3.70
C GLY A 30 24.93 15.46 -2.53
N PRO A 31 24.66 15.83 -1.27
CA PRO A 31 25.25 15.14 -0.13
C PRO A 31 24.94 13.66 -0.30
N VAL A 32 25.98 12.85 -0.49
CA VAL A 32 25.87 11.39 -0.41
C VAL A 32 25.46 11.14 1.03
N ALA A 33 24.14 11.09 1.24
CA ALA A 33 23.56 10.85 2.54
C ALA A 33 24.14 9.52 2.99
N LYS A 34 25.09 9.58 3.94
CA LYS A 34 25.59 8.40 4.62
C LYS A 34 24.35 7.67 5.10
N ARG A 35 24.00 6.54 4.46
CA ARG A 35 22.97 5.64 4.92
C ARG A 35 23.42 5.19 6.31
N SER A 36 22.97 5.89 7.34
CA SER A 36 23.13 5.42 8.71
C SER A 36 22.47 4.05 8.75
N SER A 37 23.15 3.08 9.34
CA SER A 37 22.65 1.71 9.47
C SER A 37 21.18 1.76 9.92
N THR A 38 20.27 1.40 9.02
CA THR A 38 18.81 1.53 9.15
C THR A 38 18.19 0.46 10.04
N ARG A 39 18.99 -0.17 10.93
CA ARG A 39 18.47 -1.19 11.82
C ARG A 39 17.48 -0.55 12.80
N PRO A 40 16.23 -1.04 12.85
CA PRO A 40 15.27 -0.54 13.83
C PRO A 40 15.88 -0.71 15.24
N THR A 41 15.72 0.30 16.10
CA THR A 41 16.15 0.13 17.49
C THR A 41 15.17 -0.84 18.16
N LEU A 42 15.62 -1.59 19.16
CA LEU A 42 14.75 -2.48 19.90
C LEU A 42 13.51 -1.74 20.46
N ALA A 43 13.69 -0.49 20.89
CA ALA A 43 12.62 0.38 21.36
C ALA A 43 11.52 0.60 20.29
N ILE A 44 11.90 0.86 19.04
CA ILE A 44 10.94 1.05 17.94
C ILE A 44 10.20 -0.24 17.63
N VAL A 45 10.90 -1.38 17.62
CA VAL A 45 10.25 -2.69 17.41
C VAL A 45 9.22 -2.96 18.51
N ILE A 46 9.58 -2.70 19.77
CA ILE A 46 8.67 -2.84 20.90
C ILE A 46 7.48 -1.89 20.76
N ALA A 47 7.69 -0.62 20.39
CA ALA A 47 6.61 0.35 20.23
C ALA A 47 5.60 -0.08 19.15
N VAL A 48 6.08 -0.53 17.99
CA VAL A 48 5.23 -1.05 16.92
C VAL A 48 4.48 -2.30 17.37
N ALA A 49 5.15 -3.23 18.06
CA ALA A 49 4.54 -4.45 18.58
C ALA A 49 3.44 -4.15 19.61
N VAL A 50 3.68 -3.22 20.53
CA VAL A 50 2.70 -2.79 21.54
C VAL A 50 1.51 -2.10 20.87
N ALA A 51 1.75 -1.15 19.97
CA ALA A 51 0.66 -0.47 19.25
C ALA A 51 -0.19 -1.46 18.43
N SER A 52 0.45 -2.42 17.78
CA SER A 52 -0.22 -3.52 17.06
C SER A 52 -1.05 -4.38 17.99
N ALA A 53 -0.51 -4.78 19.14
CA ALA A 53 -1.22 -5.57 20.13
C ALA A 53 -2.44 -4.82 20.70
N VAL A 54 -2.30 -3.52 20.98
CA VAL A 54 -3.41 -2.66 21.40
C VAL A 54 -4.50 -2.62 20.33
N PHE A 55 -4.14 -2.31 19.08
CA PHE A 55 -5.08 -2.28 17.96
C PHE A 55 -5.82 -3.62 17.80
N LEU A 56 -5.11 -4.75 17.82
CA LEU A 56 -5.70 -6.08 17.70
C LEU A 56 -6.63 -6.41 18.88
N SER A 57 -6.23 -6.06 20.11
CA SER A 57 -7.05 -6.29 21.31
C SER A 57 -8.39 -5.55 21.24
N MET A 58 -8.39 -4.31 20.74
CA MET A 58 -9.59 -3.49 20.58
C MET A 58 -10.51 -4.03 19.47
N ASN A 59 -9.95 -4.74 18.49
CA ASN A 59 -10.68 -5.20 17.31
C ASN A 59 -11.02 -6.70 17.30
N THR A 60 -10.57 -7.47 18.28
CA THR A 60 -10.79 -8.94 18.34
C THR A 60 -12.28 -9.30 18.22
N GLY A 61 -13.15 -8.53 18.88
CA GLY A 61 -14.60 -8.73 18.80
C GLY A 61 -15.20 -8.42 17.43
N ALA A 62 -14.70 -7.40 16.73
CA ALA A 62 -15.16 -7.07 15.37
C ALA A 62 -14.69 -8.11 14.35
N MET A 63 -13.43 -8.56 14.47
CA MET A 63 -12.82 -9.55 13.58
C MET A 63 -13.51 -10.92 13.61
N THR A 64 -14.07 -11.31 14.76
CA THR A 64 -14.70 -12.62 14.96
C THR A 64 -16.21 -12.63 14.76
N LYS A 65 -16.84 -11.45 14.73
CA LYS A 65 -18.29 -11.34 14.52
C LYS A 65 -18.67 -11.54 13.05
N ARG A 66 -19.79 -12.20 12.83
CA ARG A 66 -20.44 -12.25 11.50
C ARG A 66 -20.88 -10.84 11.10
N PHE A 67 -20.90 -10.58 9.79
CA PHE A 67 -21.53 -9.37 9.27
C PHE A 67 -23.03 -9.36 9.65
N GLY A 68 -23.53 -8.21 10.09
CA GLY A 68 -24.92 -7.99 10.47
C GLY A 68 -25.41 -6.63 10.03
N TYR A 69 -26.59 -6.21 10.47
CA TYR A 69 -27.19 -4.90 10.13
C TYR A 69 -26.37 -3.73 10.71
N SER A 70 -25.36 -3.30 9.95
CA SER A 70 -24.36 -2.31 10.34
C SER A 70 -23.68 -1.76 9.08
N HIS A 71 -22.94 -0.66 9.23
CA HIS A 71 -22.11 -0.12 8.14
C HIS A 71 -21.10 -1.15 7.62
N ASP A 72 -20.42 -1.87 8.52
CA ASP A 72 -19.48 -2.95 8.17
C ASP A 72 -20.17 -4.07 7.38
N GLY A 73 -21.38 -4.48 7.78
CA GLY A 73 -22.14 -5.49 7.06
C GLY A 73 -22.66 -5.04 5.70
N TYR A 74 -23.07 -3.78 5.58
CA TYR A 74 -23.45 -3.18 4.29
C TYR A 74 -22.24 -3.17 3.34
N ASN A 75 -21.11 -2.66 3.80
CA ASN A 75 -19.85 -2.69 3.06
C ASN A 75 -19.47 -4.11 2.66
N GLY A 76 -19.46 -5.04 3.62
CA GLY A 76 -19.20 -6.46 3.39
C GLY A 76 -20.06 -7.06 2.29
N ALA A 77 -21.36 -6.74 2.26
CA ALA A 77 -22.28 -7.17 1.20
C ALA A 77 -21.98 -6.49 -0.15
N MET A 78 -21.75 -5.19 -0.17
CA MET A 78 -21.46 -4.44 -1.40
C MET A 78 -20.17 -4.91 -2.09
N TRP A 79 -19.09 -5.09 -1.33
CA TRP A 79 -17.82 -5.57 -1.88
C TRP A 79 -17.89 -7.04 -2.28
N SER A 80 -18.69 -7.82 -1.56
CA SER A 80 -19.01 -9.21 -1.88
C SER A 80 -19.65 -9.38 -3.26
N ILE A 81 -20.56 -8.48 -3.66
CA ILE A 81 -21.21 -8.52 -4.99
C ILE A 81 -20.17 -8.37 -6.11
N GLY A 82 -19.20 -7.45 -5.95
CA GLY A 82 -18.12 -7.30 -6.93
C GLY A 82 -17.17 -8.50 -6.94
N ALA A 83 -16.86 -9.07 -5.77
CA ALA A 83 -16.07 -10.30 -5.67
C ALA A 83 -16.77 -11.50 -6.33
N ASP A 84 -18.09 -11.63 -6.20
CA ASP A 84 -18.90 -12.65 -6.88
C ASP A 84 -18.86 -12.48 -8.40
N ALA A 85 -18.86 -11.24 -8.89
CA ALA A 85 -18.69 -10.96 -10.32
C ALA A 85 -17.29 -11.37 -10.81
N ILE A 86 -16.23 -11.17 -10.02
CA ILE A 86 -14.89 -11.65 -10.36
C ILE A 86 -14.86 -13.19 -10.43
N GLU A 87 -15.51 -13.87 -9.48
CA GLU A 87 -15.55 -15.35 -9.45
C GLU A 87 -16.33 -15.92 -10.65
N THR A 88 -17.46 -15.30 -11.02
CA THR A 88 -18.35 -15.79 -12.08
C THR A 88 -17.92 -15.39 -13.49
N ASP A 89 -17.51 -14.14 -13.69
CA ASP A 89 -17.18 -13.58 -15.02
C ASP A 89 -15.68 -13.44 -15.26
N GLY A 90 -14.84 -13.60 -14.23
CA GLY A 90 -13.40 -13.35 -14.29
C GLY A 90 -13.04 -11.87 -14.19
N LEU A 91 -11.75 -11.59 -13.95
CA LEU A 91 -11.24 -10.23 -13.70
C LEU A 91 -11.53 -9.24 -14.84
N ILE A 92 -11.40 -9.66 -16.09
CA ILE A 92 -11.52 -8.76 -17.25
C ILE A 92 -13.00 -8.42 -17.54
N LYS A 93 -13.85 -9.43 -17.65
CA LYS A 93 -15.27 -9.24 -18.04
C LYS A 93 -16.07 -8.53 -16.94
N SER A 94 -15.76 -8.80 -15.67
CA SER A 94 -16.32 -8.08 -14.52
C SER A 94 -15.72 -6.68 -14.31
N ARG A 95 -14.70 -6.28 -15.08
CA ARG A 95 -13.94 -5.04 -14.87
C ARG A 95 -13.45 -4.91 -13.43
N LEU A 96 -12.75 -5.94 -12.95
CA LEU A 96 -12.25 -6.06 -11.58
C LEU A 96 -13.38 -5.93 -10.54
N GLY A 97 -14.55 -6.52 -10.81
CA GLY A 97 -15.72 -6.48 -9.93
C GLY A 97 -16.61 -5.24 -10.06
N GLY A 98 -16.20 -4.23 -10.84
CA GLY A 98 -16.99 -3.02 -11.09
C GLY A 98 -18.22 -3.23 -12.00
N LYS A 99 -18.35 -4.40 -12.64
CA LYS A 99 -19.52 -4.81 -13.41
C LYS A 99 -20.04 -6.14 -12.86
N ASN A 100 -21.30 -6.16 -12.45
CA ASN A 100 -21.97 -7.30 -11.81
C ASN A 100 -23.43 -7.46 -12.32
N SER A 101 -24.18 -8.41 -11.75
CA SER A 101 -25.56 -8.72 -12.13
C SER A 101 -26.56 -7.58 -11.93
N PHE A 102 -26.23 -6.59 -11.09
CA PHE A 102 -27.07 -5.42 -10.80
C PHE A 102 -26.68 -4.20 -11.64
N GLY A 103 -25.62 -4.29 -12.45
CA GLY A 103 -25.18 -3.23 -13.35
C GLY A 103 -23.69 -2.91 -13.24
N THR A 104 -23.34 -1.66 -13.55
CA THR A 104 -21.97 -1.15 -13.41
C THR A 104 -21.90 -0.26 -12.17
N TYR A 105 -21.01 -0.58 -11.25
CA TYR A 105 -20.76 0.14 -10.01
C TYR A 105 -19.26 0.45 -9.94
N ALA A 106 -18.88 1.61 -10.48
CA ALA A 106 -17.49 2.04 -10.67
C ALA A 106 -17.14 3.31 -9.88
N ASN A 107 -17.90 3.59 -8.82
CA ASN A 107 -17.69 4.73 -7.91
C ASN A 107 -16.64 4.44 -6.81
N HIS A 108 -16.11 3.21 -6.75
CA HIS A 108 -15.05 2.82 -5.83
C HIS A 108 -13.84 2.24 -6.58
N PRO A 109 -12.62 2.40 -6.04
CA PRO A 109 -11.43 1.79 -6.63
C PRO A 109 -11.59 0.27 -6.74
N PRO A 110 -11.19 -0.35 -7.87
CA PRO A 110 -11.41 -1.78 -8.10
C PRO A 110 -10.64 -2.70 -7.12
N ALA A 111 -9.62 -2.18 -6.44
CA ALA A 111 -8.80 -2.93 -5.49
C ALA A 111 -9.66 -3.59 -4.38
N ILE A 112 -10.68 -2.91 -3.86
CA ILE A 112 -11.52 -3.46 -2.77
C ILE A 112 -12.24 -4.75 -3.18
N TYR A 113 -12.72 -4.85 -4.43
CA TYR A 113 -13.39 -6.06 -4.92
C TYR A 113 -12.40 -7.21 -5.10
N VAL A 114 -11.21 -6.91 -5.64
CA VAL A 114 -10.13 -7.90 -5.85
C VAL A 114 -9.64 -8.43 -4.51
N GLU A 115 -9.46 -7.58 -3.52
CA GLU A 115 -9.05 -8.00 -2.18
C GLU A 115 -10.13 -8.82 -1.48
N THR A 116 -11.39 -8.39 -1.58
CA THR A 116 -12.52 -9.16 -1.06
C THR A 116 -12.57 -10.55 -1.70
N TYR A 117 -12.38 -10.61 -3.01
CA TYR A 117 -12.26 -11.86 -3.77
C TYR A 117 -11.11 -12.75 -3.29
N LEU A 118 -9.90 -12.19 -3.13
CA LEU A 118 -8.73 -12.93 -2.65
C LEU A 118 -8.90 -13.41 -1.20
N SER A 119 -9.51 -12.59 -0.35
CA SER A 119 -9.75 -12.94 1.06
C SER A 119 -10.64 -14.18 1.20
N ARG A 120 -11.65 -14.33 0.34
CA ARG A 120 -12.56 -15.49 0.32
C ARG A 120 -11.90 -16.80 -0.09
N ARG A 121 -10.66 -16.77 -0.60
CA ARG A 121 -9.89 -17.96 -0.96
C ARG A 121 -9.02 -18.48 0.18
N LEU A 122 -8.97 -17.78 1.30
CA LEU A 122 -8.26 -18.25 2.47
C LEU A 122 -9.02 -19.43 3.11
N PRO A 123 -8.32 -20.46 3.62
CA PRO A 123 -8.94 -21.64 4.24
C PRO A 123 -9.42 -21.34 5.67
N ILE A 124 -10.17 -20.25 5.84
CA ILE A 124 -10.76 -19.77 7.09
C ILE A 124 -12.17 -19.27 6.80
N ASP A 125 -12.97 -19.09 7.86
CA ASP A 125 -14.32 -18.55 7.73
C ASP A 125 -14.33 -17.22 6.96
N SER A 126 -15.31 -17.05 6.08
CA SER A 126 -15.37 -15.91 5.16
C SER A 126 -15.49 -14.55 5.86
N HIS A 127 -16.09 -14.51 7.06
CA HIS A 127 -16.26 -13.26 7.81
C HIS A 127 -14.95 -12.74 8.44
N PRO A 128 -14.17 -13.55 9.18
CA PRO A 128 -12.81 -13.17 9.55
C PRO A 128 -11.92 -12.88 8.34
N ALA A 129 -12.02 -13.70 7.28
CA ALA A 129 -11.17 -13.56 6.11
C ALA A 129 -11.30 -12.18 5.45
N ALA A 130 -12.54 -11.71 5.28
CA ALA A 130 -12.84 -10.40 4.72
C ALA A 130 -12.25 -9.22 5.50
N ARG A 131 -11.92 -9.39 6.79
CA ARG A 131 -11.33 -8.35 7.64
C ARG A 131 -9.81 -8.47 7.78
N LEU A 132 -9.21 -9.55 7.29
CA LEU A 132 -7.76 -9.72 7.38
C LEU A 132 -7.00 -8.67 6.58
N VAL A 133 -7.49 -8.34 5.38
CA VAL A 133 -6.82 -7.37 4.52
C VAL A 133 -6.74 -5.98 5.18
N PRO A 134 -7.84 -5.36 5.63
CA PRO A 134 -7.75 -4.06 6.32
C PRO A 134 -6.92 -4.13 7.61
N VAL A 135 -7.01 -5.23 8.36
CA VAL A 135 -6.20 -5.43 9.58
C VAL A 135 -4.71 -5.47 9.24
N ILE A 136 -4.30 -6.25 8.25
CA ILE A 136 -2.91 -6.33 7.81
C ILE A 136 -2.43 -4.97 7.30
N SER A 137 -3.23 -4.29 6.48
CA SER A 137 -2.92 -2.94 5.99
C SER A 137 -2.73 -1.94 7.13
N SER A 138 -3.55 -2.02 8.18
CA SER A 138 -3.42 -1.19 9.38
C SER A 138 -2.13 -1.49 10.16
N LEU A 139 -1.79 -2.77 10.34
CA LEU A 139 -0.54 -3.17 10.98
C LEU A 139 0.69 -2.67 10.19
N LEU A 140 0.64 -2.78 8.87
CA LEU A 140 1.68 -2.24 7.98
C LEU A 140 1.75 -0.71 8.08
N ALA A 141 0.62 -0.02 8.14
CA ALA A 141 0.56 1.43 8.30
C ALA A 141 1.23 1.90 9.60
N LEU A 142 1.06 1.18 10.72
CA LEU A 142 1.79 1.47 11.97
C LEU A 142 3.30 1.31 11.80
N GLY A 143 3.75 0.26 11.11
CA GLY A 143 5.17 0.04 10.81
C GLY A 143 5.75 1.15 9.91
N LEU A 144 5.02 1.55 8.87
CA LEU A 144 5.41 2.63 7.96
C LEU A 144 5.43 3.98 8.66
N LEU A 145 4.45 4.26 9.53
CA LEU A 145 4.44 5.47 10.36
C LEU A 145 5.67 5.53 11.28
N ALA A 146 6.04 4.41 11.90
CA ALA A 146 7.25 4.34 12.72
C ALA A 146 8.52 4.60 11.88
N ALA A 147 8.59 4.02 10.68
CA ALA A 147 9.71 4.26 9.76
C ALA A 147 9.80 5.75 9.35
N LEU A 148 8.66 6.36 9.01
CA LEU A 148 8.59 7.77 8.64
C LEU A 148 8.98 8.69 9.79
N LEU A 149 8.44 8.48 11.00
CA LEU A 149 8.78 9.30 12.17
C LEU A 149 10.28 9.20 12.51
N ARG A 150 10.88 8.02 12.32
CA ARG A 150 12.31 7.83 12.49
C ARG A 150 13.11 8.57 11.42
N GLU A 151 12.69 8.53 10.17
CA GLU A 151 13.33 9.28 9.07
C GLU A 151 13.30 10.79 9.33
N LEU A 152 12.20 11.28 9.90
CA LEU A 152 12.03 12.65 10.37
C LEU A 152 12.77 12.97 11.68
N LYS A 153 13.54 12.02 12.23
CA LYS A 153 14.38 12.17 13.43
C LYS A 153 13.60 12.53 14.70
N PHE A 154 12.35 12.08 14.83
CA PHE A 154 11.63 12.17 16.11
C PHE A 154 12.32 11.31 17.18
N SER A 155 12.18 11.71 18.45
CA SER A 155 12.66 10.90 19.56
C SER A 155 11.85 9.60 19.69
N ASP A 156 12.48 8.55 20.23
CA ASP A 156 11.83 7.25 20.45
C ASP A 156 10.55 7.39 21.30
N ALA A 157 10.55 8.30 22.28
CA ALA A 157 9.37 8.59 23.11
C ALA A 157 8.23 9.23 22.31
N ALA A 158 8.54 10.22 21.46
CA ALA A 158 7.54 10.87 20.61
C ALA A 158 6.95 9.87 19.61
N LEU A 159 7.79 9.03 19.00
CA LEU A 159 7.36 7.98 18.09
C LEU A 159 6.42 6.99 18.79
N ALA A 160 6.80 6.48 19.97
CA ALA A 160 5.97 5.56 20.73
C ALA A 160 4.62 6.18 21.11
N ALA A 161 4.62 7.44 21.56
CA ALA A 161 3.40 8.16 21.87
C ALA A 161 2.49 8.35 20.64
N SER A 162 3.06 8.71 19.48
CA SER A 162 2.32 8.85 18.23
C SER A 162 1.71 7.52 17.77
N LEU A 163 2.45 6.42 17.83
CA LEU A 163 1.93 5.10 17.47
C LEU A 163 0.77 4.67 18.37
N LEU A 164 0.89 4.88 19.68
CA LEU A 164 -0.18 4.57 20.63
C LEU A 164 -1.40 5.45 20.40
N LEU A 165 -1.21 6.74 20.13
CA LEU A 165 -2.30 7.67 19.82
C LEU A 165 -3.06 7.22 18.56
N VAL A 166 -2.35 6.84 17.51
CA VAL A 166 -2.97 6.33 16.28
C VAL A 166 -3.69 5.01 16.55
N ALA A 167 -3.02 4.04 17.17
CA ALA A 167 -3.57 2.70 17.44
C ALA A 167 -4.80 2.70 18.37
N THR A 168 -4.95 3.73 19.20
CA THR A 168 -6.10 3.91 20.10
C THR A 168 -7.16 4.88 19.54
N SER A 169 -6.89 5.53 18.41
CA SER A 169 -7.85 6.47 17.85
C SER A 169 -9.11 5.76 17.35
N PRO A 170 -10.32 6.31 17.59
CA PRO A 170 -11.57 5.71 17.11
C PRO A 170 -11.59 5.53 15.59
N MET A 171 -11.03 6.49 14.85
CA MET A 171 -10.94 6.41 13.39
C MET A 171 -10.10 5.21 12.95
N PHE A 172 -8.88 5.07 13.48
CA PHE A 172 -8.00 3.97 13.08
C PHE A 172 -8.54 2.60 13.51
N THR A 173 -9.12 2.52 14.71
CA THR A 173 -9.67 1.26 15.23
C THR A 173 -10.92 0.80 14.46
N VAL A 174 -11.87 1.71 14.22
CA VAL A 174 -13.10 1.37 13.49
C VAL A 174 -12.83 1.08 12.02
N PHE A 175 -12.13 1.98 11.32
CA PHE A 175 -11.92 1.79 9.89
C PHE A 175 -10.84 0.73 9.63
N GLY A 176 -9.77 0.68 10.43
CA GLY A 176 -8.65 -0.24 10.22
C GLY A 176 -8.99 -1.72 10.32
N SER A 177 -10.14 -2.08 10.87
CA SER A 177 -10.65 -3.46 10.91
C SER A 177 -11.87 -3.69 10.01
N MET A 178 -12.41 -2.62 9.41
CA MET A 178 -13.59 -2.66 8.55
C MET A 178 -13.16 -2.88 7.10
N LEU A 179 -13.92 -3.68 6.37
CA LEU A 179 -13.73 -3.82 4.94
C LEU A 179 -14.26 -2.54 4.25
N ASP A 180 -13.38 -1.56 4.05
CA ASP A 180 -13.74 -0.25 3.48
C ASP A 180 -12.60 0.33 2.64
N THR A 181 -12.98 1.20 1.71
CA THR A 181 -12.07 1.83 0.75
C THR A 181 -11.02 2.79 1.34
N PRO A 182 -11.27 3.55 2.44
CA PRO A 182 -10.28 4.48 2.98
C PRO A 182 -9.01 3.82 3.53
N ILE A 183 -9.07 2.54 3.94
CA ILE A 183 -7.89 1.82 4.46
C ILE A 183 -6.91 1.43 3.37
N LEU A 184 -7.39 1.34 2.13
CA LEU A 184 -6.61 0.89 0.98
C LEU A 184 -6.17 2.05 0.10
N GLY A 185 -6.73 3.24 0.31
CA GLY A 185 -6.35 4.47 -0.35
C GLY A 185 -5.08 5.07 0.24
N LEU A 186 -3.94 4.37 0.17
CA LEU A 186 -2.68 5.10 0.11
C LEU A 186 -2.64 5.78 -1.28
N PRO A 187 -2.45 7.11 -1.37
CA PRO A 187 -2.22 7.74 -2.65
C PRO A 187 -0.91 7.17 -3.22
N ILE A 188 -1.05 6.32 -4.22
CA ILE A 188 -0.01 5.99 -5.20
C ILE A 188 -0.13 6.94 -6.39
#